data_AF-A0A5N7K149-F1
#
_entry.id   AF-A0A5N7K149-F1
#
_cell.length_a   1.000
_cell.length_b   1.000
_cell.length_c   1.000
_cell.angle_alpha   90.00
_cell.angle_beta   90.00
_cell.angle_gamma   90.00
#
_symmetry.space_group_name_H-M   'P 1'
#
loop_
_entity.id
_entity.type
_entity.pdbx_description
1 polymer ?
#
loop_
_entity_poly.entity_id
_entity_poly.type
_entity_poly.pdbx_seq_one_letter_code
_entity_poly.pdbx_strand_id
1 'polypeptide(L)'
;IPVFAEMSSINPVIVLPHALQARAQNVARDLTASVVQGCGQFCTNPGLVIGIASPEFSAFTQQVAQLIGEQPAQTMLNAGTLSSYGKGLQKLLAHPDIEHLAGSTQAGNQAQPQLFKADARLLIEGDEVLQEEVFGPTTVFVEVADQAQLSAALHGLHGQLTATIIGEPADFEQFVELTPLLEQKVGRILLNGYPTGVEVCDSMVHGG
;
A
#
# COMPACT_ATOMS: atom_id res chain seq x y z
N ILE A 1 -13.90 -31.22 -1.74
CA ILE A 1 -13.68 -30.70 -3.12
C ILE A 1 -12.63 -29.59 -3.04
N PRO A 2 -11.84 -29.33 -4.10
CA PRO A 2 -10.92 -28.19 -4.10
C PRO A 2 -11.70 -26.86 -3.98
N VAL A 3 -11.12 -25.90 -3.24
CA VAL A 3 -11.67 -24.55 -3.04
C VAL A 3 -10.65 -23.57 -3.60
N PHE A 4 -11.07 -22.75 -4.56
CA PHE A 4 -10.28 -21.66 -5.13
C PHE A 4 -10.93 -20.36 -4.69
N ALA A 5 -10.29 -19.68 -3.74
CA ALA A 5 -10.81 -18.46 -3.15
C ALA A 5 -9.70 -17.40 -3.13
N GLU A 6 -10.05 -16.21 -3.61
CA GLU A 6 -9.27 -15.00 -3.39
C GLU A 6 -9.61 -14.44 -2.01
N MET A 7 -8.60 -14.10 -1.23
CA MET A 7 -8.76 -13.53 0.11
C MET A 7 -8.05 -12.17 0.18
N SER A 8 -8.06 -11.55 1.35
CA SER A 8 -7.53 -10.19 1.58
C SER A 8 -6.07 -10.04 1.16
N SER A 9 -5.72 -8.88 0.61
CA SER A 9 -4.36 -8.50 0.22
C SER A 9 -4.16 -7.01 0.47
N ILE A 10 -2.96 -6.61 0.90
CA ILE A 10 -2.57 -5.20 1.12
C ILE A 10 -1.76 -4.63 -0.05
N ASN A 11 -1.26 -5.49 -0.95
CA ASN A 11 -0.64 -5.11 -2.21
C ASN A 11 0.50 -4.07 -2.08
N PRO A 12 1.66 -4.46 -1.50
CA PRO A 12 2.74 -3.52 -1.20
C PRO A 12 3.26 -2.79 -2.45
N VAL A 13 3.46 -1.48 -2.32
CA VAL A 13 4.13 -0.64 -3.30
C VAL A 13 5.49 -0.20 -2.74
N ILE A 14 6.56 -0.68 -3.35
CA ILE A 14 7.94 -0.32 -3.01
C ILE A 14 8.33 0.87 -3.87
N VAL A 15 8.63 2.02 -3.25
CA VAL A 15 9.03 3.25 -3.96
C VAL A 15 10.52 3.51 -3.74
N LEU A 16 11.29 3.46 -4.82
CA LEU A 16 12.75 3.47 -4.78
C LEU A 16 13.34 4.89 -4.95
N PRO A 17 14.58 5.11 -4.47
CA PRO A 17 15.16 6.46 -4.35
C PRO A 17 15.24 7.23 -5.66
N HIS A 18 15.69 6.62 -6.77
CA HIS A 18 15.86 7.36 -8.02
C HIS A 18 14.51 7.73 -8.65
N ALA A 19 13.46 6.92 -8.47
CA ALA A 19 12.11 7.30 -8.90
C ALA A 19 11.57 8.52 -8.16
N LEU A 20 11.85 8.64 -6.86
CA LEU A 20 11.47 9.83 -6.09
C LEU A 20 12.22 11.07 -6.56
N GLN A 21 13.53 10.96 -6.79
CA GLN A 21 14.34 12.06 -7.33
C GLN A 21 13.85 12.53 -8.70
N ALA A 22 13.52 11.58 -9.58
CA ALA A 22 13.12 11.89 -10.94
C ALA A 22 11.68 12.41 -11.06
N ARG A 23 10.75 11.85 -10.28
CA ARG A 23 9.30 12.03 -10.53
C ARG A 23 8.40 11.84 -9.32
N ALA A 24 8.86 12.16 -8.10
CA ALA A 24 8.05 12.08 -6.87
C ALA A 24 6.63 12.65 -7.00
N GLN A 25 6.47 13.81 -7.64
CA GLN A 25 5.15 14.44 -7.79
C GLN A 25 4.16 13.59 -8.59
N ASN A 26 4.61 12.97 -9.68
CA ASN A 26 3.76 12.09 -10.47
C ASN A 26 3.47 10.79 -9.70
N VAL A 27 4.47 10.23 -9.03
CA VAL A 27 4.28 9.03 -8.19
C VAL A 27 3.25 9.32 -7.09
N ALA A 28 3.32 10.48 -6.42
CA ALA A 28 2.40 10.83 -5.33
C ALA A 28 0.95 10.96 -5.83
N ARG A 29 0.77 11.64 -6.97
CA ARG A 29 -0.54 11.80 -7.62
C ARG A 29 -1.13 10.45 -8.03
N ASP A 30 -0.35 9.64 -8.73
CA ASP A 30 -0.85 8.40 -9.32
C ASP A 30 -1.10 7.33 -8.24
N LEU A 31 -0.26 7.28 -7.20
CA LEU A 31 -0.49 6.45 -6.01
C LEU A 31 -1.77 6.87 -5.29
N THR A 32 -1.95 8.17 -5.01
CA THR A 32 -3.16 8.67 -4.34
C THR A 32 -4.40 8.30 -5.15
N ALA A 33 -4.36 8.49 -6.47
CA ALA A 33 -5.45 8.13 -7.37
C ALA A 33 -5.78 6.62 -7.30
N SER A 34 -4.77 5.76 -7.23
CA SER A 34 -4.96 4.32 -7.07
C SER A 34 -5.58 3.94 -5.72
N VAL A 35 -5.13 4.55 -4.62
CA VAL A 35 -5.66 4.33 -3.27
C VAL A 35 -7.15 4.67 -3.20
N VAL A 36 -7.56 5.81 -3.77
CA VAL A 36 -8.96 6.30 -3.63
C VAL A 36 -9.90 5.84 -4.75
N GLN A 37 -9.39 5.13 -5.75
CA GLN A 37 -10.18 4.64 -6.88
C GLN A 37 -11.34 3.76 -6.39
N GLY A 38 -12.57 4.08 -6.79
CA GLY A 38 -13.77 3.32 -6.37
C GLY A 38 -13.95 3.23 -4.86
N CYS A 39 -13.55 4.28 -4.12
CA CYS A 39 -13.53 4.30 -2.66
C CYS A 39 -12.58 3.23 -2.06
N GLY A 40 -11.50 2.90 -2.77
CA GLY A 40 -10.54 1.88 -2.36
C GLY A 40 -11.08 0.45 -2.30
N GLN A 41 -12.25 0.19 -2.90
CA GLN A 41 -12.93 -1.11 -2.85
C GLN A 41 -12.44 -2.06 -3.95
N PHE A 42 -11.11 -2.19 -4.06
CA PHE A 42 -10.43 -3.10 -4.97
C PHE A 42 -9.62 -4.09 -4.14
N CYS A 43 -9.69 -5.39 -4.45
CA CYS A 43 -8.83 -6.40 -3.83
C CYS A 43 -7.33 -6.15 -4.08
N THR A 44 -7.03 -5.39 -5.14
CA THR A 44 -5.68 -4.94 -5.50
C THR A 44 -5.42 -3.48 -5.13
N ASN A 45 -6.14 -2.92 -4.15
CA ASN A 45 -5.85 -1.58 -3.64
C ASN A 45 -4.46 -1.54 -2.96
N PRO A 46 -3.62 -0.53 -3.23
CA PRO A 46 -2.31 -0.40 -2.59
C PRO A 46 -2.44 0.09 -1.13
N GLY A 47 -2.68 -0.85 -0.23
CA GLY A 47 -2.85 -0.60 1.21
C GLY A 47 -1.55 -0.41 1.99
N LEU A 48 -0.40 -0.75 1.40
CA LEU A 48 0.92 -0.60 2.02
C LEU A 48 1.93 0.03 1.05
N VAL A 49 2.69 1.01 1.52
CA VAL A 49 3.76 1.67 0.77
C VAL A 49 5.04 1.62 1.57
N ILE A 50 6.14 1.15 0.96
CA ILE A 50 7.44 1.02 1.61
C ILE A 50 8.47 1.86 0.86
N GLY A 51 9.25 2.66 1.59
CA GLY A 51 10.34 3.45 1.00
C GLY A 51 11.51 3.59 1.95
N ILE A 52 12.68 3.92 1.39
CA ILE A 52 13.92 4.10 2.16
C ILE A 52 13.99 5.52 2.72
N ALA A 53 14.34 5.60 4.01
CA ALA A 53 14.49 6.82 4.78
C ALA A 53 15.39 7.82 4.04
N SER A 54 14.79 8.93 3.63
CA SER A 54 15.45 9.98 2.86
C SER A 54 14.63 11.27 2.91
N PRO A 55 15.26 12.44 2.69
CA PRO A 55 14.52 13.69 2.51
C PRO A 55 13.46 13.59 1.41
N GLU A 56 13.75 12.88 0.32
CA GLU A 56 12.86 12.66 -0.81
C GLU A 56 11.64 11.83 -0.40
N PHE A 57 11.81 10.74 0.35
CA PHE A 57 10.68 9.94 0.84
C PHE A 57 9.83 10.68 1.87
N SER A 58 10.45 11.48 2.73
CA SER A 58 9.73 12.38 3.65
C SER A 58 8.89 13.41 2.89
N ALA A 59 9.45 14.07 1.87
CA ALA A 59 8.73 15.03 1.04
C ALA A 59 7.60 14.37 0.24
N PHE A 60 7.84 13.18 -0.31
CA PHE A 60 6.84 12.36 -0.98
C PHE A 60 5.67 12.01 -0.06
N THR A 61 5.96 11.58 1.18
CA THR A 61 4.94 11.28 2.18
C THR A 61 4.06 12.48 2.49
N GLN A 62 4.66 13.66 2.67
CA GLN A 62 3.92 14.91 2.87
C GLN A 62 3.04 15.27 1.67
N GLN A 63 3.52 15.03 0.45
CA GLN A 63 2.74 15.29 -0.76
C GLN A 63 1.53 14.35 -0.87
N VAL A 64 1.71 13.06 -0.59
CA VAL A 64 0.60 12.09 -0.56
C VAL A 64 -0.39 12.45 0.55
N ALA A 65 0.11 12.85 1.73
CA ALA A 65 -0.73 13.32 2.84
C ALA A 65 -1.62 14.50 2.41
N GLN A 66 -1.06 15.50 1.73
CA GLN A 66 -1.83 16.62 1.18
C GLN A 66 -2.90 16.13 0.18
N LEU A 67 -2.50 15.32 -0.80
CA LEU A 67 -3.41 14.85 -1.85
C LEU A 67 -4.56 14.00 -1.29
N ILE A 68 -4.30 13.17 -0.28
CA ILE A 68 -5.30 12.39 0.45
C ILE A 68 -6.25 13.32 1.22
N GLY A 69 -5.72 14.33 1.91
CA GLY A 69 -6.52 15.31 2.64
C GLY A 69 -7.45 16.15 1.76
N GLU A 70 -7.13 16.29 0.47
CA GLU A 70 -7.95 16.97 -0.53
C GLU A 70 -9.04 16.07 -1.14
N GLN A 71 -9.00 14.74 -0.92
CA GLN A 71 -10.00 13.83 -1.47
C GLN A 71 -11.34 13.91 -0.72
N PRO A 72 -12.48 13.98 -1.42
CA PRO A 72 -13.78 13.94 -0.77
C PRO A 72 -14.12 12.54 -0.24
N ALA A 73 -15.02 12.50 0.73
CA ALA A 73 -15.62 11.24 1.16
C ALA A 73 -16.38 10.56 0.01
N GLN A 74 -16.35 9.23 -0.03
CA GLN A 74 -16.99 8.44 -1.07
C GLN A 74 -17.94 7.38 -0.48
N THR A 75 -19.03 7.09 -1.19
CA THR A 75 -20.00 6.08 -0.77
C THR A 75 -19.43 4.68 -0.98
N MET A 76 -19.46 3.84 0.06
CA MET A 76 -19.10 2.43 -0.05
C MET A 76 -20.27 1.58 -0.57
N LEU A 77 -19.99 0.34 -0.96
CA LEU A 77 -20.95 -0.61 -1.52
C LEU A 77 -22.18 -0.84 -0.63
N ASN A 78 -21.97 -0.89 0.70
CA ASN A 78 -23.05 -1.03 1.66
C ASN A 78 -22.62 -0.53 3.06
N ALA A 79 -23.59 -0.39 3.96
CA ALA A 79 -23.36 0.08 5.34
C ALA A 79 -22.49 -0.87 6.17
N GLY A 80 -22.53 -2.18 5.89
CA GLY A 80 -21.67 -3.16 6.55
C GLY A 80 -20.20 -2.95 6.21
N THR A 81 -19.88 -2.74 4.93
CA THR A 81 -18.54 -2.41 4.46
C THR A 81 -18.02 -1.12 5.11
N LEU A 82 -18.86 -0.07 5.19
CA LEU A 82 -18.49 1.17 5.89
C LEU A 82 -18.21 0.95 7.38
N SER A 83 -19.01 0.10 8.05
CA SER A 83 -18.76 -0.25 9.44
C SER A 83 -17.44 -1.00 9.63
N SER A 84 -17.13 -1.96 8.75
CA SER A 84 -15.86 -2.69 8.78
C SER A 84 -14.67 -1.78 8.51
N TYR A 85 -14.77 -0.88 7.53
CA TYR A 85 -13.77 0.15 7.27
C TYR A 85 -13.48 0.99 8.51
N GLY A 86 -14.54 1.54 9.14
CA GLY A 86 -14.39 2.31 10.38
C GLY A 86 -13.74 1.51 11.51
N LYS A 87 -14.02 0.22 11.66
CA LYS A 87 -13.35 -0.64 12.64
C LYS A 87 -11.86 -0.85 12.32
N GLY A 88 -11.52 -1.05 11.05
CA GLY A 88 -10.13 -1.13 10.59
C GLY A 88 -9.35 0.14 10.94
N LEU A 89 -9.94 1.31 10.68
CA LEU A 89 -9.34 2.60 11.07
C LEU A 89 -9.14 2.71 12.58
N GLN A 90 -10.09 2.25 13.39
CA GLN A 90 -9.94 2.28 14.86
C GLN A 90 -8.80 1.37 15.34
N LYS A 91 -8.57 0.21 14.69
CA LYS A 91 -7.41 -0.63 14.99
C LYS A 91 -6.10 0.11 14.73
N LEU A 92 -5.98 0.77 13.57
CA LEU A 92 -4.80 1.56 13.21
C LEU A 92 -4.58 2.73 14.18
N LEU A 93 -5.63 3.51 14.46
CA LEU A 93 -5.58 4.66 15.37
C LEU A 93 -5.23 4.29 16.83
N ALA A 94 -5.56 3.08 17.25
CA ALA A 94 -5.29 2.60 18.62
C ALA A 94 -3.89 2.02 18.79
N HIS A 95 -3.16 1.77 17.70
CA HIS A 95 -1.85 1.11 17.75
C HIS A 95 -0.74 2.14 18.05
N PRO A 96 0.10 1.94 19.08
CA PRO A 96 1.07 2.95 19.54
C PRO A 96 2.19 3.24 18.54
N ASP A 97 2.58 2.25 17.73
CA ASP A 97 3.60 2.39 16.69
C ASP A 97 3.02 2.79 15.31
N ILE A 98 1.78 3.30 15.27
CA ILE A 98 1.11 3.82 14.06
C ILE A 98 0.68 5.26 14.29
N GLU A 99 1.06 6.13 13.36
CA GLU A 99 0.73 7.55 13.33
C GLU A 99 -0.29 7.83 12.22
N HIS A 100 -1.30 8.66 12.52
CA HIS A 100 -2.22 9.18 11.52
C HIS A 100 -1.64 10.44 10.86
N LEU A 101 -1.47 10.41 9.54
CA LEU A 101 -0.83 11.50 8.80
C LEU A 101 -1.82 12.41 8.08
N ALA A 102 -2.88 11.85 7.50
CA ALA A 102 -3.88 12.64 6.77
C ALA A 102 -5.22 11.93 6.66
N GLY A 103 -6.25 12.72 6.36
CA GLY A 103 -7.64 12.29 6.26
C GLY A 103 -8.51 12.94 7.33
N SER A 104 -9.75 13.25 6.97
CA SER A 104 -10.72 13.73 7.96
C SER A 104 -11.18 12.59 8.85
N THR A 105 -11.56 12.87 10.10
CA THR A 105 -12.12 11.86 11.01
C THR A 105 -13.27 11.12 10.35
N GLN A 106 -13.22 9.78 10.37
CA GLN A 106 -14.26 8.94 9.79
C GLN A 106 -15.60 9.20 10.46
N ALA A 107 -16.57 9.69 9.69
CA ALA A 107 -17.90 10.05 10.16
C ALA A 107 -18.94 9.96 9.02
N GLY A 108 -20.22 9.92 9.38
CA GLY A 108 -21.31 9.91 8.42
C GLY A 108 -21.50 8.56 7.71
N ASN A 109 -22.08 8.61 6.51
CA ASN A 109 -22.45 7.44 5.69
C ASN A 109 -21.53 7.22 4.48
N GLN A 110 -20.36 7.86 4.47
CA GLN A 110 -19.35 7.76 3.43
C GLN A 110 -17.97 7.52 4.07
N ALA A 111 -17.07 6.85 3.34
CA ALA A 111 -15.72 6.62 3.80
C ALA A 111 -14.84 7.83 3.47
N GLN A 112 -14.09 8.30 4.47
CA GLN A 112 -13.08 9.33 4.35
C GLN A 112 -11.73 8.68 4.02
N PRO A 113 -11.03 9.12 2.97
CA PRO A 113 -9.67 8.64 2.67
C PRO A 113 -8.70 8.89 3.83
N GLN A 114 -7.80 7.95 4.10
CA GLN A 114 -6.85 8.03 5.21
C GLN A 114 -5.43 7.65 4.79
N LEU A 115 -4.46 8.29 5.42
CA LEU A 115 -3.05 7.94 5.35
C LEU A 115 -2.49 7.75 6.76
N PHE A 116 -1.77 6.66 6.96
CA PHE A 116 -1.04 6.38 8.19
C PHE A 116 0.44 6.15 7.90
N LYS A 117 1.27 6.25 8.94
CA LYS A 117 2.66 5.80 8.94
C LYS A 117 2.87 4.81 10.08
N ALA A 118 3.57 3.72 9.81
CA ALA A 118 3.85 2.68 10.78
C ALA A 118 5.36 2.48 10.94
N ASP A 119 5.78 2.07 12.13
CA ASP A 119 7.16 1.64 12.39
C ASP A 119 7.49 0.38 11.57
N ALA A 120 8.64 0.36 10.91
CA ALA A 120 9.09 -0.79 10.10
C ALA A 120 9.22 -2.09 10.89
N ARG A 121 9.46 -2.02 12.21
CA ARG A 121 9.51 -3.19 13.10
C ARG A 121 8.23 -4.02 13.02
N LEU A 122 7.07 -3.38 12.91
CA LEU A 122 5.79 -4.08 12.81
C LEU A 122 5.74 -5.02 11.60
N LEU A 123 6.31 -4.60 10.46
CA LEU A 123 6.36 -5.45 9.28
C LEU A 123 7.39 -6.58 9.44
N ILE A 124 8.55 -6.27 10.01
CA ILE A 124 9.65 -7.23 10.22
C ILE A 124 9.26 -8.32 11.23
N GLU A 125 8.55 -7.95 12.28
CA GLU A 125 8.09 -8.85 13.34
C GLU A 125 6.81 -9.61 12.95
N GLY A 126 6.18 -9.25 11.82
CA GLY A 126 4.96 -9.89 11.33
C GLY A 126 3.72 -9.53 12.13
N ASP A 127 3.64 -8.29 12.65
CA ASP A 127 2.49 -7.82 13.42
C ASP A 127 1.21 -7.85 12.56
N GLU A 128 0.16 -8.49 13.10
CA GLU A 128 -1.11 -8.68 12.40
C GLU A 128 -1.72 -7.36 11.90
N VAL A 129 -1.48 -6.24 12.58
CA VAL A 129 -2.05 -4.93 12.22
C VAL A 129 -1.62 -4.46 10.83
N LEU A 130 -0.42 -4.84 10.37
CA LEU A 130 0.08 -4.50 9.04
C LEU A 130 -0.08 -5.64 8.03
N GLN A 131 -0.58 -6.81 8.44
CA GLN A 131 -0.89 -7.94 7.56
C GLN A 131 -2.38 -7.99 7.18
N GLU A 132 -3.24 -7.40 8.01
CA GLU A 132 -4.68 -7.32 7.76
C GLU A 132 -5.03 -6.16 6.80
N GLU A 133 -5.90 -6.46 5.84
CA GLU A 133 -6.45 -5.46 4.94
C GLU A 133 -7.50 -4.57 5.63
N VAL A 134 -7.37 -3.25 5.45
CA VAL A 134 -8.45 -2.29 5.71
C VAL A 134 -9.15 -1.98 4.39
N PHE A 135 -10.22 -2.72 4.10
CA PHE A 135 -10.96 -2.58 2.83
C PHE A 135 -11.65 -1.21 2.72
N GLY A 136 -11.06 -0.31 1.92
CA GLY A 136 -11.50 1.07 1.74
C GLY A 136 -10.35 1.99 1.31
N PRO A 137 -10.57 3.32 1.25
CA PRO A 137 -9.58 4.26 0.73
C PRO A 137 -8.51 4.59 1.79
N THR A 138 -7.72 3.61 2.21
CA THR A 138 -6.66 3.78 3.22
C THR A 138 -5.36 3.16 2.75
N THR A 139 -4.24 3.82 3.07
CA THR A 139 -2.91 3.25 2.87
C THR A 139 -2.01 3.55 4.06
N VAL A 140 -1.07 2.65 4.34
CA VAL A 140 -0.09 2.77 5.42
C VAL A 140 1.30 2.88 4.81
N PHE A 141 2.08 3.87 5.26
CA PHE A 141 3.46 4.06 4.84
C PHE A 141 4.40 3.45 5.87
N VAL A 142 5.42 2.74 5.39
CA VAL A 142 6.52 2.22 6.19
C VAL A 142 7.82 2.78 5.64
N GLU A 143 8.58 3.44 6.52
CA GLU A 143 9.90 3.95 6.22
C GLU A 143 10.95 2.99 6.77
N VAL A 144 11.78 2.43 5.90
CA VAL A 144 12.91 1.56 6.28
C VAL A 144 14.22 2.32 6.18
N ALA A 145 15.18 2.05 7.05
CA ALA A 145 16.44 2.76 7.12
C ALA A 145 17.32 2.55 5.88
N ASP A 146 17.32 1.34 5.32
CA ASP A 146 18.19 0.95 4.22
C ASP A 146 17.67 -0.30 3.47
N GLN A 147 18.46 -0.76 2.50
CA GLN A 147 18.19 -1.93 1.67
C GLN A 147 18.08 -3.24 2.47
N ALA A 148 18.87 -3.39 3.54
CA ALA A 148 18.82 -4.59 4.37
C ALA A 148 17.51 -4.63 5.17
N GLN A 149 17.09 -3.49 5.72
CA GLN A 149 15.81 -3.40 6.42
C GLN A 149 14.62 -3.51 5.46
N LEU A 150 14.73 -3.00 4.22
CA LEU A 150 13.72 -3.24 3.18
C LEU A 150 13.51 -4.73 2.95
N SER A 151 14.61 -5.46 2.74
CA SER A 151 14.56 -6.91 2.54
C SER A 151 13.95 -7.62 3.76
N ALA A 152 14.35 -7.26 4.98
CA ALA A 152 13.78 -7.83 6.21
C ALA A 152 12.27 -7.60 6.33
N ALA A 153 11.81 -6.38 6.01
CA ALA A 153 10.39 -6.02 6.01
C ALA A 153 9.61 -6.86 4.99
N LEU A 154 10.13 -7.03 3.77
CA LEU A 154 9.49 -7.86 2.75
C LEU A 154 9.43 -9.35 3.12
N HIS A 155 10.40 -9.87 3.86
CA HIS A 155 10.34 -11.25 4.37
C HIS A 155 9.20 -11.45 5.36
N GLY A 156 8.89 -10.44 6.18
CA GLY A 156 7.79 -10.46 7.15
C GLY A 156 6.39 -10.37 6.54
N LEU A 157 6.26 -10.03 5.24
CA LEU A 157 4.96 -10.00 4.56
C LEU A 157 4.36 -11.40 4.40
N HIS A 158 3.06 -11.51 4.62
CA HIS A 158 2.26 -12.65 4.17
C HIS A 158 2.07 -12.62 2.64
N GLY A 159 1.50 -13.70 2.10
CA GLY A 159 1.13 -13.79 0.68
C GLY A 159 0.21 -12.64 0.25
N GLN A 160 0.41 -12.13 -0.96
CA GLN A 160 -0.34 -11.00 -1.53
C GLN A 160 -0.79 -11.34 -2.94
N LEU A 161 -1.82 -10.65 -3.43
CA LEU A 161 -2.18 -10.72 -4.85
C LEU A 161 -1.11 -10.06 -5.72
N THR A 162 -0.59 -8.92 -5.27
CA THR A 162 0.34 -8.13 -6.06
C THR A 162 1.43 -7.50 -5.22
N ALA A 163 2.55 -7.18 -5.86
CA ALA A 163 3.49 -6.17 -5.38
C ALA A 163 3.87 -5.25 -6.53
N THR A 164 4.13 -3.98 -6.23
CA THR A 164 4.59 -3.00 -7.19
C THR A 164 5.98 -2.51 -6.82
N ILE A 165 6.86 -2.37 -7.81
CA ILE A 165 8.12 -1.62 -7.68
C ILE A 165 8.02 -0.36 -8.54
N ILE A 166 8.15 0.80 -7.90
CA ILE A 166 8.29 2.10 -8.57
C ILE A 166 9.78 2.47 -8.53
N GLY A 167 10.45 2.44 -9.66
CA GLY A 167 11.90 2.62 -9.77
C GLY A 167 12.35 3.14 -11.13
N GLU A 168 13.59 3.61 -11.18
CA GLU A 168 14.34 3.94 -12.40
C GLU A 168 15.36 2.83 -12.73
N PRO A 169 15.98 2.82 -13.93
CA PRO A 169 16.98 1.82 -14.28
C PRO A 169 18.08 1.62 -13.22
N ALA A 170 18.57 2.72 -12.63
CA ALA A 170 19.57 2.67 -11.56
C ALA A 170 19.04 2.03 -10.28
N ASP A 171 17.76 2.21 -9.95
CA ASP A 171 17.14 1.51 -8.82
C ASP A 171 17.08 0.00 -9.09
N PHE A 172 16.73 -0.41 -10.31
CA PHE A 172 16.64 -1.84 -10.65
C PHE A 172 18.00 -2.53 -10.66
N GLU A 173 19.08 -1.80 -10.95
CA GLU A 173 20.45 -2.30 -10.79
C GLU A 173 20.90 -2.37 -9.33
N GLN A 174 20.46 -1.42 -8.50
CA GLN A 174 20.81 -1.37 -7.08
C GLN A 174 20.03 -2.39 -6.23
N PHE A 175 18.76 -2.61 -6.56
CA PHE A 175 17.80 -3.40 -5.79
C PHE A 175 17.38 -4.68 -6.54
N VAL A 176 18.34 -5.35 -7.18
CA VAL A 176 18.12 -6.56 -7.98
C VAL A 176 17.46 -7.71 -7.20
N GLU A 177 17.63 -7.73 -5.88
CA GLU A 177 17.08 -8.74 -4.99
C GLU A 177 15.56 -8.63 -4.77
N LEU A 178 14.94 -7.50 -5.09
CA LEU A 178 13.51 -7.30 -4.83
C LEU A 178 12.64 -8.24 -5.66
N THR A 179 12.95 -8.44 -6.94
CA THR A 179 12.18 -9.32 -7.82
C THR A 179 12.11 -10.75 -7.28
N PRO A 180 13.23 -11.47 -7.03
CA PRO A 180 13.16 -12.84 -6.52
C PRO A 180 12.54 -12.95 -5.12
N LEU A 181 12.63 -11.91 -4.28
CA LEU A 181 11.95 -11.87 -2.99
C LEU A 181 10.43 -11.78 -3.15
N LEU A 182 9.96 -10.88 -4.01
CA LEU A 182 8.54 -10.65 -4.25
C LEU A 182 7.90 -11.83 -4.99
N GLU A 183 8.62 -12.54 -5.85
CA GLU A 183 8.13 -13.75 -6.53
C GLU A 183 7.70 -14.85 -5.56
N GLN A 184 8.26 -14.87 -4.33
CA GLN A 184 7.87 -15.82 -3.28
C GLN A 184 6.66 -15.35 -2.46
N LYS A 185 6.20 -14.12 -2.68
CA LYS A 185 5.16 -13.47 -1.87
C LYS A 185 3.90 -13.16 -2.66
N VAL A 186 4.01 -12.98 -3.98
CA VAL A 186 2.90 -12.45 -4.78
C VAL A 186 2.70 -13.21 -6.08
N GLY A 187 1.46 -13.28 -6.56
CA GLY A 187 1.20 -13.87 -7.88
C GLY A 187 1.48 -12.92 -9.05
N ARG A 188 1.50 -11.59 -8.83
CA ARG A 188 1.80 -10.60 -9.88
C ARG A 188 2.67 -9.45 -9.38
N ILE A 189 3.81 -9.26 -10.04
CA ILE A 189 4.69 -8.10 -9.83
C ILE A 189 4.44 -7.06 -10.91
N LEU A 190 4.29 -5.80 -10.51
CA LEU A 190 4.19 -4.65 -11.41
C LEU A 190 5.44 -3.79 -11.32
N LEU A 191 5.92 -3.31 -12.47
CA LEU A 191 6.99 -2.29 -12.53
C LEU A 191 6.39 -0.98 -13.03
N ASN A 192 6.57 0.10 -12.27
CA ASN A 192 6.13 1.45 -12.64
C ASN A 192 4.65 1.57 -13.03
N GLY A 193 3.79 0.77 -12.38
CA GLY A 193 2.34 0.80 -12.54
C GLY A 193 1.63 0.41 -11.24
N TYR A 194 0.35 0.73 -11.13
CA TYR A 194 -0.43 0.53 -9.90
C TYR A 194 -1.35 -0.69 -9.99
N PRO A 195 -1.57 -1.40 -8.87
CA PRO A 195 -2.13 -2.75 -8.88
C PRO A 195 -3.64 -2.83 -9.17
N THR A 196 -4.37 -1.71 -9.09
CA THR A 196 -5.84 -1.66 -9.24
C THR A 196 -6.34 -2.18 -10.59
N GLY A 197 -5.56 -2.01 -11.65
CA GLY A 197 -5.86 -2.59 -12.96
C GLY A 197 -5.55 -4.09 -13.04
N VAL A 198 -6.56 -4.89 -13.39
CA VAL A 198 -6.42 -6.33 -13.67
C VAL A 198 -6.85 -6.57 -15.11
N GLU A 199 -5.88 -6.78 -16.00
CA GLU A 199 -6.13 -7.11 -17.39
C GLU A 199 -6.65 -8.55 -17.54
N VAL A 200 -7.64 -8.74 -18.43
CA VAL A 200 -8.13 -10.07 -18.78
C VAL A 200 -7.36 -10.57 -20.00
N CYS A 201 -6.24 -11.25 -19.76
CA CYS A 201 -5.35 -11.80 -20.78
C CYS A 201 -4.81 -13.18 -20.38
N ASP A 202 -4.27 -13.91 -21.36
CA ASP A 202 -3.77 -15.29 -21.15
C ASP A 202 -2.63 -15.37 -20.13
N SER A 203 -1.86 -14.29 -19.96
CA SER A 203 -0.73 -14.23 -19.02
C SER A 203 -1.11 -13.75 -17.62
N MET A 204 -2.40 -13.50 -17.34
CA MET A 204 -2.82 -12.97 -16.04
C MET A 204 -2.71 -14.04 -14.94
N VAL A 205 -2.12 -13.62 -13.81
CA VAL A 205 -2.16 -14.34 -12.54
C VAL A 205 -2.86 -13.44 -11.52
N HIS A 206 -4.07 -13.81 -11.12
CA HIS A 206 -4.87 -13.12 -10.11
C HIS A 206 -5.16 -14.07 -8.96
N GLY A 207 -4.28 -14.01 -7.96
CA GLY A 207 -4.09 -14.99 -6.88
C GLY A 207 -2.64 -14.86 -6.41
N GLY A 208 -2.24 -15.55 -5.35
CA GLY A 208 -0.88 -15.46 -4.81
C GLY A 208 -0.80 -15.88 -3.36
#